data_AF-A0A9Q3GL20-F1
#
_entry.id   AF-A0A9Q3GL20-F1
#
_cell.length_a   1.000
_cell.length_b   1.000
_cell.length_c   1.000
_cell.angle_alpha   90.00
_cell.angle_beta   90.00
_cell.angle_gamma   90.00
#
_symmetry.space_group_name_H-M   'P 1'
#
loop_
_entity.id
_entity.type
_entity.pdbx_description
1 polymer ?
#
loop_
_entity_poly.entity_id
_entity_poly.type
_entity_poly.pdbx_seq_one_letter_code
_entity_poly.pdbx_strand_id
1 'polypeptide(L)'
;MTFLDLAQIFISHVFYNNGIPVSILSDRGSLFLSSCWTQLCQQLKISKDLSIAFHPETDERTERINQILEQYLLMYVSSHQDDWHIWLTLAEYAYNNSEHSSEKQSHFFNIYGRNPSFDSIPISPDTHAGKLSTERQSVHKAVKEELESAIMHFKNHADTNRKIPSYSNLVTNYG
;
A
#
# COMPACT_ATOMS: atom_id res chain seq x y z
N MET A 1 -0.28 6.59 20.19
CA MET A 1 -0.03 5.15 19.98
C MET A 1 1.08 4.70 20.90
N THR A 2 0.85 3.65 21.68
CA THR A 2 1.80 3.05 22.62
C THR A 2 2.46 1.81 21.99
N PHE A 3 3.47 1.23 22.67
CA PHE A 3 4.05 -0.05 22.24
C PHE A 3 3.02 -1.19 22.22
N LEU A 4 2.10 -1.23 23.18
CA LEU A 4 1.07 -2.27 23.24
C LEU A 4 0.11 -2.15 22.05
N ASP A 5 -0.28 -0.93 21.70
CA ASP A 5 -1.09 -0.68 20.51
C ASP A 5 -0.37 -1.15 19.24
N LEU A 6 0.92 -0.82 19.10
CA LEU A 6 1.74 -1.27 17.97
C LEU A 6 1.84 -2.79 17.91
N ALA A 7 2.12 -3.45 19.04
CA ALA A 7 2.23 -4.90 19.10
C ALA A 7 0.90 -5.58 18.73
N GLN A 8 -0.23 -5.02 19.21
CA GLN A 8 -1.55 -5.52 18.86
C GLN A 8 -1.85 -5.35 17.37
N ILE A 9 -1.53 -4.20 16.79
CA ILE A 9 -1.69 -3.95 15.35
C ILE A 9 -0.81 -4.92 14.55
N PHE A 10 0.45 -5.08 14.92
CA PHE A 10 1.38 -5.98 14.26
C PHE A 10 0.90 -7.43 14.28
N ILE A 11 0.44 -7.92 15.44
CA ILE A 11 -0.08 -9.29 15.56
C ILE A 11 -1.36 -9.46 14.71
N SER A 12 -2.29 -8.51 14.81
CA SER A 12 -3.61 -8.63 14.19
C SER A 12 -3.57 -8.50 12.67
N HIS A 13 -2.68 -7.66 12.14
CA HIS A 13 -2.67 -7.33 10.71
C HIS A 13 -1.50 -7.96 9.95
N VAL A 14 -0.33 -8.09 10.57
CA VAL A 14 0.85 -8.66 9.89
C VAL A 14 0.95 -10.14 10.17
N PHE A 15 1.07 -10.52 11.46
CA PHE A 15 1.31 -11.90 11.84
C PHE A 15 0.12 -12.80 11.47
N TYR A 16 -1.11 -12.44 11.85
CA TYR A 16 -2.27 -13.27 11.57
C TYR A 16 -2.47 -13.57 10.07
N ASN A 17 -2.22 -12.58 9.20
CA ASN A 17 -2.46 -12.72 7.76
C ASN A 17 -1.28 -13.35 7.00
N ASN A 18 -0.04 -13.10 7.41
CA ASN A 18 1.15 -13.44 6.63
C ASN A 18 2.15 -14.36 7.35
N GLY A 19 1.92 -14.66 8.63
CA GLY A 19 2.89 -15.34 9.47
C GLY A 19 3.97 -14.41 10.04
N ILE A 20 4.97 -14.99 10.71
CA ILE A 20 6.10 -14.23 11.26
C ILE A 20 7.03 -13.83 10.11
N PRO A 21 7.29 -12.53 9.88
CA PRO A 21 8.21 -12.09 8.84
C PRO A 21 9.66 -12.45 9.20
N VAL A 22 10.48 -12.71 8.18
CA VAL A 22 11.92 -12.97 8.37
C VAL A 22 12.66 -11.68 8.73
N SER A 23 12.27 -10.56 8.12
CA SER A 23 12.81 -9.24 8.41
C SER A 23 11.73 -8.15 8.33
N ILE A 24 11.97 -7.05 9.04
CA ILE A 24 11.17 -5.83 9.00
C ILE A 24 12.11 -4.67 8.74
N LEU A 25 11.84 -3.92 7.67
CA LEU A 25 12.42 -2.61 7.44
C LEU A 25 11.43 -1.56 7.96
N SER A 26 11.87 -0.74 8.92
CA SER A 26 11.05 0.36 9.45
C SER A 26 11.78 1.69 9.39
N ASP A 27 11.04 2.79 9.45
CA ASP A 27 11.62 4.10 9.71
C ASP A 27 12.26 4.18 11.11
N ARG A 28 12.83 5.35 11.42
CA ARG A 28 13.45 5.65 12.71
C ARG A 28 12.46 6.19 13.74
N GLY A 29 11.17 5.88 13.62
CA GLY A 29 10.15 6.24 14.59
C GLY A 29 10.48 5.71 15.99
N SER A 30 10.14 6.50 17.02
CA SER A 30 10.51 6.21 18.41
C SER A 30 10.02 4.84 18.91
N LEU A 31 8.86 4.38 18.43
CA LEU A 31 8.33 3.05 18.75
C LEU A 31 9.17 1.92 18.15
N PHE A 32 9.63 2.03 16.91
CA PHE A 32 10.47 1.03 16.23
C PHE A 32 11.94 1.05 16.71
N LEU A 33 12.35 2.13 17.35
CA LEU A 33 13.62 2.25 18.07
C LEU A 33 13.54 1.76 19.52
N SER A 34 12.34 1.54 20.06
CA SER A 34 12.16 1.19 21.46
C SER A 34 12.82 -0.14 21.82
N SER A 35 13.26 -0.26 23.08
CA SER A 35 13.78 -1.52 23.62
C SER A 35 12.72 -2.62 23.60
N CYS A 36 11.45 -2.30 23.88
CA CYS A 36 10.35 -3.24 23.82
C CYS A 36 10.17 -3.84 22.43
N TRP A 37 10.17 -3.01 21.38
CA TRP A 37 10.09 -3.50 19.99
C TRP A 37 11.30 -4.35 19.61
N THR A 38 12.50 -3.91 20.00
CA THR A 38 13.73 -4.67 19.75
C THR A 38 13.68 -6.06 20.42
N GLN A 39 13.22 -6.13 21.67
CA GLN A 39 13.06 -7.40 22.39
C GLN A 39 12.01 -8.30 21.73
N LEU A 40 10.88 -7.74 21.29
CA LEU A 40 9.86 -8.51 20.57
C LEU A 40 10.42 -9.14 19.29
N CYS A 41 11.12 -8.36 18.46
CA CYS A 41 11.76 -8.88 17.24
C CYS A 41 12.79 -9.96 17.56
N GLN A 42 13.61 -9.79 18.60
CA GLN A 42 14.58 -10.81 19.03
C GLN A 42 13.92 -12.12 19.44
N GLN A 43 12.83 -12.08 20.23
CA GLN A 43 12.10 -13.28 20.65
C GLN A 43 11.48 -14.01 19.46
N LEU A 44 10.95 -13.26 18.49
CA LEU A 44 10.36 -13.79 17.26
C LEU A 44 11.40 -14.11 16.17
N LYS A 45 12.70 -13.88 16.44
CA LYS A 45 13.82 -14.07 15.50
C LYS A 45 13.66 -13.28 14.18
N ILE A 46 13.07 -12.10 14.27
CA ILE A 46 12.87 -11.18 13.16
C ILE A 46 14.11 -10.29 13.02
N SER A 47 14.70 -10.22 11.83
CA SER A 47 15.75 -9.24 11.53
C SER A 47 15.14 -7.84 11.47
N LYS A 48 15.66 -6.91 12.27
CA LYS A 48 15.17 -5.53 12.30
C LYS A 48 16.15 -4.62 11.57
N ASP A 49 15.74 -4.18 10.40
CA ASP A 49 16.46 -3.20 9.60
C ASP A 49 15.81 -1.84 9.78
N LEU A 50 16.62 -0.80 9.91
CA LEU A 50 16.14 0.57 9.97
C LEU A 50 16.49 1.25 8.66
N SER A 51 15.52 1.94 8.07
CA SER A 51 15.82 2.75 6.91
C SER A 51 16.84 3.83 7.31
N ILE A 52 17.86 3.99 6.47
CA ILE A 52 18.77 5.13 6.56
C ILE A 52 17.98 6.29 5.97
N ALA A 53 18.02 7.47 6.61
CA ALA A 53 17.42 8.66 6.04
C ALA A 53 17.87 8.78 4.57
N PHE A 54 16.92 8.69 3.64
CA PHE A 54 17.14 8.53 2.20
C PHE A 54 17.74 7.17 1.79
N HIS A 55 16.97 6.08 1.94
CA HIS A 55 17.14 4.86 1.15
C HIS A 55 16.12 4.82 0.01
N PRO A 56 16.43 5.44 -1.14
CA PRO A 56 15.48 5.68 -2.21
C PRO A 56 14.71 4.41 -2.59
N GLU A 57 15.34 3.28 -2.92
CA GLU A 57 14.57 2.19 -3.55
C GLU A 57 13.49 1.52 -2.69
N THR A 58 13.67 1.41 -1.36
CA THR A 58 12.71 0.70 -0.50
C THR A 58 11.75 1.65 0.21
N ASP A 59 12.25 2.79 0.70
CA ASP A 59 11.38 3.83 1.26
C ASP A 59 10.53 4.47 0.14
N GLU A 60 11.03 4.63 -1.08
CA GLU A 60 10.23 5.20 -2.19
C GLU A 60 9.03 4.34 -2.57
N ARG A 61 9.09 3.01 -2.39
CA ARG A 61 7.93 2.15 -2.70
C ARG A 61 6.82 2.37 -1.68
N THR A 62 7.16 2.30 -0.39
CA THR A 62 6.20 2.51 0.70
C THR A 62 5.70 3.96 0.70
N GLU A 63 6.57 4.94 0.48
CA GLU A 63 6.22 6.35 0.40
C GLU A 63 5.32 6.64 -0.80
N ARG A 64 5.58 6.03 -1.97
CA ARG A 64 4.69 6.15 -3.13
C ARG A 64 3.32 5.55 -2.87
N ILE A 65 3.24 4.41 -2.18
CA ILE A 65 1.96 3.81 -1.78
C ILE A 65 1.22 4.73 -0.82
N ASN A 66 1.90 5.24 0.19
CA ASN A 66 1.32 6.18 1.16
C ASN A 66 0.79 7.44 0.46
N GLN A 67 1.54 8.02 -0.47
CA GLN A 67 1.09 9.18 -1.26
C GLN A 67 -0.16 8.87 -2.11
N ILE A 68 -0.22 7.69 -2.72
CA ILE A 68 -1.41 7.24 -3.48
C ILE A 68 -2.62 7.12 -2.54
N LEU A 69 -2.45 6.49 -1.38
CA LEU A 69 -3.52 6.33 -0.39
C LEU A 69 -3.95 7.70 0.19
N GLU A 70 -3.02 8.62 0.45
CA GLU A 70 -3.33 9.97 0.91
C GLU A 70 -4.15 10.76 -0.11
N GLN A 71 -3.77 10.74 -1.40
CA GLN A 71 -4.56 11.41 -2.44
C GLN A 71 -5.96 10.82 -2.55
N TYR A 72 -6.06 9.50 -2.47
CA TYR A 72 -7.35 8.83 -2.45
C TYR A 72 -8.19 9.29 -1.26
N LEU A 73 -7.63 9.33 -0.05
CA LEU A 73 -8.34 9.83 1.13
C LEU A 73 -8.77 11.29 0.97
N LEU A 74 -7.92 12.16 0.43
CA LEU A 74 -8.26 13.58 0.21
C LEU A 74 -9.46 13.78 -0.72
N MET A 75 -9.71 12.85 -1.65
CA MET A 75 -10.84 12.93 -2.59
C MET A 75 -12.18 12.53 -1.96
N TYR A 76 -12.17 11.63 -0.98
CA TYR A 76 -13.39 10.95 -0.51
C TYR A 76 -13.73 11.20 0.97
N VAL A 77 -12.75 11.56 1.79
CA VAL A 77 -12.99 11.84 3.21
C VAL A 77 -13.94 13.03 3.35
N SER A 78 -14.92 12.88 4.25
CA SER A 78 -15.89 13.92 4.54
C SER A 78 -15.18 15.21 4.95
N SER A 79 -15.82 16.36 4.77
CA SER A 79 -15.28 17.63 5.30
C SER A 79 -15.08 17.63 6.81
N HIS A 80 -15.72 16.69 7.53
CA HIS A 80 -15.59 16.49 8.98
C HIS A 80 -14.49 15.49 9.37
N GLN A 81 -13.87 14.81 8.40
CA GLN A 81 -12.75 13.87 8.57
C GLN A 81 -12.99 12.70 9.53
N ASP A 82 -14.25 12.30 9.72
CA ASP A 82 -14.67 11.25 10.65
C ASP A 82 -14.80 9.86 10.01
N ASP A 83 -14.84 9.79 8.68
CA ASP A 83 -15.07 8.57 7.88
C ASP A 83 -13.81 8.03 7.19
N TRP A 84 -12.63 8.58 7.47
CA TRP A 84 -11.37 8.22 6.81
C TRP A 84 -11.02 6.72 6.90
N HIS A 85 -11.39 6.06 7.99
CA HIS A 85 -11.13 4.64 8.20
C HIS A 85 -11.93 3.74 7.22
N ILE A 86 -13.13 4.17 6.84
CA ILE A 86 -13.98 3.48 5.83
C ILE A 86 -13.31 3.62 4.46
N TRP A 87 -12.90 4.83 4.12
CA TRP A 87 -12.26 5.12 2.84
C TRP A 87 -10.88 4.48 2.71
N LEU A 88 -10.09 4.42 3.78
CA LEU A 88 -8.80 3.74 3.79
C LEU A 88 -8.95 2.25 3.48
N THR A 89 -9.95 1.60 4.06
CA THR A 89 -10.23 0.18 3.79
C THR A 89 -10.59 -0.05 2.32
N LEU A 90 -11.38 0.85 1.74
CA LEU A 90 -11.72 0.79 0.30
C LEU A 90 -10.52 1.08 -0.58
N ALA A 91 -9.65 2.02 -0.19
CA ALA A 91 -8.42 2.36 -0.89
C ALA A 91 -7.45 1.18 -0.92
N GLU A 92 -7.23 0.53 0.23
CA GLU A 92 -6.39 -0.67 0.36
C GLU A 92 -6.94 -1.80 -0.52
N TYR A 93 -8.25 -2.03 -0.49
CA TYR A 93 -8.89 -3.03 -1.34
C TYR A 93 -8.68 -2.73 -2.83
N ALA A 94 -8.94 -1.49 -3.25
CA ALA A 94 -8.79 -1.07 -4.64
C ALA A 94 -7.33 -1.17 -5.11
N TYR A 95 -6.38 -0.74 -4.27
CA TYR A 95 -4.95 -0.85 -4.54
C TYR A 95 -4.51 -2.31 -4.69
N ASN A 96 -4.83 -3.16 -3.71
CA ASN A 96 -4.44 -4.57 -3.69
C ASN A 96 -5.09 -5.39 -4.81
N ASN A 97 -6.23 -4.93 -5.35
CA ASN A 97 -6.93 -5.57 -6.48
C ASN A 97 -6.58 -4.97 -7.85
N SER A 98 -5.79 -3.88 -7.88
CA SER A 98 -5.33 -3.24 -9.12
C SER A 98 -4.14 -4.00 -9.71
N GLU A 99 -4.04 -4.02 -11.04
CA GLU A 99 -2.88 -4.61 -11.70
C GLU A 99 -1.71 -3.64 -11.67
N HIS A 100 -0.59 -4.06 -11.08
CA HIS A 100 0.61 -3.22 -11.04
C HIS A 100 1.44 -3.43 -12.32
N SER A 101 1.89 -2.32 -12.93
CA SER A 101 2.56 -2.33 -14.24
C SER A 101 3.86 -3.13 -14.29
N SER A 102 4.52 -3.36 -13.14
CA SER A 102 5.71 -4.20 -13.03
C SER A 102 5.41 -5.69 -13.10
N GLU A 103 4.20 -6.11 -12.71
CA GLU A 103 3.88 -7.52 -12.43
C GLU A 103 2.71 -8.06 -13.26
N LYS A 104 1.94 -7.19 -13.96
CA LYS A 104 0.73 -7.54 -14.73
C LYS A 104 -0.28 -8.39 -13.94
N GLN A 105 -0.16 -8.38 -12.62
CA GLN A 105 -0.94 -9.13 -11.66
C GLN A 105 -1.17 -8.21 -10.46
N SER A 106 -2.27 -8.44 -9.75
CA SER A 106 -2.62 -7.73 -8.53
C SER A 106 -1.99 -8.37 -7.30
N HIS A 107 -1.80 -7.59 -6.25
CA HIS A 107 -1.28 -8.10 -4.97
C HIS A 107 -2.15 -9.21 -4.39
N PHE A 108 -3.48 -9.08 -4.47
CA PHE A 108 -4.41 -10.12 -4.03
C PHE A 108 -4.20 -11.45 -4.77
N PHE A 109 -4.00 -11.40 -6.09
CA PHE A 109 -3.72 -12.59 -6.87
C PHE A 109 -2.36 -13.20 -6.49
N ASN A 110 -1.34 -12.37 -6.28
CA ASN A 110 0.00 -12.85 -5.92
C ASN A 110 0.03 -13.52 -4.54
N ILE A 111 -0.72 -13.00 -3.56
CA ILE A 111 -0.73 -13.53 -2.19
C ILE A 111 -1.71 -14.70 -2.05
N TYR A 112 -2.92 -14.60 -2.63
CA TYR A 112 -4.01 -15.55 -2.37
C TYR A 112 -4.41 -16.39 -3.59
N GLY A 113 -3.79 -16.20 -4.74
CA GLY A 113 -4.11 -16.90 -5.99
C GLY A 113 -5.46 -16.50 -6.61
N ARG A 114 -6.15 -15.51 -6.05
CA ARG A 114 -7.45 -15.02 -6.51
C ARG A 114 -7.65 -13.56 -6.17
N ASN A 115 -8.44 -12.88 -6.99
CA ASN A 115 -8.91 -11.54 -6.71
C ASN A 115 -10.29 -11.60 -6.06
N PRO A 116 -10.49 -10.94 -4.90
CA PRO A 116 -11.84 -10.77 -4.37
C PRO A 116 -12.66 -9.94 -5.37
N SER A 117 -13.91 -10.35 -5.57
CA SER A 117 -14.89 -9.63 -6.39
C SER A 117 -16.21 -9.54 -5.64
N PHE A 118 -16.76 -8.33 -5.58
CA PHE A 118 -18.11 -8.07 -5.08
C PHE A 118 -19.21 -8.59 -6.03
N ASP A 119 -18.85 -8.99 -7.25
CA ASP A 119 -19.78 -9.44 -8.30
C ASP A 119 -20.23 -10.90 -8.12
N SER A 120 -19.72 -11.57 -7.09
CA SER A 120 -19.84 -13.03 -6.93
C SER A 120 -21.12 -13.49 -6.24
N ILE A 121 -21.97 -12.58 -5.77
CA ILE A 121 -23.24 -12.94 -5.13
C ILE A 121 -24.37 -12.64 -6.12
N PRO A 122 -25.05 -13.66 -6.69
CA PRO A 122 -26.23 -13.44 -7.51
C PRO A 122 -27.37 -12.94 -6.60
N ILE A 123 -27.46 -11.61 -6.44
CA ILE A 123 -28.54 -10.94 -5.72
C ILE A 123 -29.57 -10.51 -6.74
N SER A 124 -30.84 -10.84 -6.52
CA SER A 124 -31.92 -10.38 -7.39
C SER A 124 -31.93 -8.84 -7.46
N PRO A 125 -31.87 -8.24 -8.66
CA PRO A 125 -31.76 -6.78 -8.84
C PRO A 125 -32.95 -6.00 -8.26
N ASP A 126 -34.10 -6.65 -8.10
CA ASP A 126 -35.33 -6.04 -7.59
C ASP A 126 -35.35 -5.90 -6.07
N THR A 127 -34.42 -6.57 -5.38
CA THR A 127 -34.33 -6.53 -3.91
C THR A 127 -33.60 -5.26 -3.46
N HIS A 128 -33.90 -4.75 -2.26
CA HIS A 128 -33.15 -3.64 -1.65
C HIS A 128 -31.63 -3.93 -1.62
N ALA A 129 -31.23 -5.18 -1.35
CA ALA A 129 -29.85 -5.65 -1.43
C ALA A 129 -29.27 -5.61 -2.86
N GLY A 130 -30.08 -5.87 -3.88
CA GLY A 130 -29.68 -5.79 -5.29
C GLY A 130 -29.36 -4.36 -5.70
N LYS A 131 -30.26 -3.42 -5.38
CA LYS A 131 -30.03 -1.98 -5.61
C LYS A 131 -28.77 -1.46 -4.89
N LEU A 132 -28.58 -1.86 -3.62
CA LEU A 132 -27.39 -1.50 -2.83
C LEU A 132 -26.10 -2.11 -3.41
N SER A 133 -26.16 -3.33 -3.96
CA SER A 133 -25.01 -3.95 -4.62
C SER A 133 -24.60 -3.23 -5.90
N THR A 134 -25.57 -2.79 -6.71
CA THR A 134 -25.31 -2.02 -7.93
C THR A 134 -24.73 -0.64 -7.62
N GLU A 135 -25.26 0.05 -6.59
CA GLU A 135 -24.71 1.31 -6.10
C GLU A 135 -23.25 1.12 -5.62
N ARG A 136 -23.00 0.10 -4.79
CA ARG A 136 -21.64 -0.22 -4.31
C ARG A 136 -20.68 -0.61 -5.43
N GLN A 137 -21.14 -1.34 -6.44
CA GLN A 137 -20.34 -1.65 -7.64
C GLN A 137 -19.99 -0.38 -8.43
N SER A 138 -20.94 0.54 -8.58
CA SER A 138 -20.69 1.80 -9.29
C SER A 138 -19.66 2.67 -8.57
N VAL A 139 -19.75 2.77 -7.24
CA VAL A 139 -18.77 3.45 -6.39
C VAL A 139 -17.43 2.74 -6.48
N HIS A 140 -17.39 1.41 -6.34
CA HIS A 140 -16.16 0.62 -6.43
C HIS A 140 -15.45 0.77 -7.79
N LYS A 141 -16.20 0.80 -8.89
CA LYS A 141 -15.65 1.01 -10.23
C LYS A 141 -15.07 2.42 -10.37
N ALA A 142 -15.80 3.45 -9.95
CA ALA A 142 -15.32 4.84 -9.98
C ALA A 142 -14.05 5.02 -9.13
N VAL A 143 -14.04 4.43 -7.93
CA VAL A 143 -12.89 4.37 -7.03
C VAL A 143 -11.68 3.72 -7.69
N LYS A 144 -11.88 2.59 -8.37
CA LYS A 144 -10.80 1.87 -9.07
C LYS A 144 -10.24 2.69 -10.23
N GLU A 145 -11.10 3.26 -11.07
CA GLU A 145 -10.70 4.08 -12.22
C GLU A 145 -9.93 5.33 -11.79
N GLU A 146 -10.39 6.01 -10.73
CA GLU A 146 -9.74 7.19 -10.19
C GLU A 146 -8.39 6.84 -9.54
N LEU A 147 -8.31 5.70 -8.83
CA LEU A 147 -7.04 5.22 -8.26
C LEU A 147 -6.03 4.87 -9.37
N GLU A 148 -6.47 4.21 -10.45
CA GLU A 148 -5.64 3.93 -11.62
C GLU A 148 -5.16 5.22 -12.30
N SER A 149 -6.03 6.23 -12.40
CA SER A 149 -5.70 7.57 -12.90
C SER A 149 -4.64 8.25 -12.02
N ALA A 150 -4.83 8.29 -10.70
CA ALA A 150 -3.88 8.84 -9.75
C ALA A 150 -2.51 8.13 -9.85
N ILE A 151 -2.50 6.79 -9.88
CA ILE A 151 -1.29 5.98 -10.08
C ILE A 151 -0.59 6.35 -11.40
N MET A 152 -1.34 6.56 -12.48
CA MET A 152 -0.79 6.93 -13.78
C MET A 152 -0.20 8.35 -13.77
N HIS A 153 -0.88 9.31 -13.17
CA HIS A 153 -0.38 10.67 -12.98
C HIS A 153 0.95 10.69 -12.22
N PHE A 154 1.08 9.89 -11.15
CA PHE A 154 2.33 9.75 -10.40
C PHE A 154 3.45 9.12 -11.22
N LYS A 155 3.17 8.08 -12.02
CA LYS A 155 4.16 7.49 -12.93
C LYS A 155 4.72 8.53 -13.90
N ASN A 156 3.83 9.28 -14.55
CA ASN A 156 4.22 10.30 -15.52
C ASN A 156 5.05 11.41 -14.86
N HIS A 157 4.69 11.85 -13.65
CA HIS A 157 5.45 12.85 -12.92
C HIS A 157 6.84 12.33 -12.50
N ALA A 158 6.93 11.08 -12.03
CA ALA A 158 8.18 10.44 -11.68
C ALA A 158 9.11 10.25 -12.89
N ASP A 159 8.56 9.80 -14.02
CA ASP A 159 9.32 9.59 -15.27
C ASP A 159 9.83 10.93 -15.85
N THR A 160 9.05 12.01 -15.72
CA THR A 160 9.48 13.35 -16.15
C THR A 160 10.63 13.91 -15.29
N ASN A 161 10.67 13.55 -14.00
CA ASN A 161 11.72 13.97 -13.08
C ASN A 161 12.97 13.07 -13.10
N ARG A 162 12.90 11.90 -13.76
CA ARG A 162 14.02 10.97 -13.92
C ARG A 162 14.98 11.47 -15.01
N LYS A 163 15.85 12.44 -14.68
CA LYS A 163 17.02 12.76 -15.52
C LYS A 163 17.88 11.50 -15.65
N ILE A 164 17.92 10.91 -16.84
CA ILE A 164 18.88 9.85 -17.17
C ILE A 164 20.29 10.48 -17.05
N PRO A 165 21.18 10.00 -16.17
CA PRO A 165 22.57 10.42 -16.23
C PRO A 165 23.13 9.92 -17.56
N SER A 166 23.43 10.85 -18.46
CA SER A 166 24.17 10.54 -19.68
C SER A 166 25.58 10.14 -19.28
N TYR A 167 25.84 8.85 -19.13
CA TYR A 167 27.20 8.32 -19.08
C TYR A 167 27.77 8.30 -20.50
N SER A 168 28.04 9.49 -21.04
CA SER A 168 28.67 9.67 -22.35
C SER A 168 30.07 10.28 -22.28
N ASN A 169 30.81 10.16 -21.17
CA ASN A 169 32.18 10.72 -21.06
C ASN A 169 33.11 9.98 -20.08
N LEU A 170 33.23 8.65 -20.14
CA LEU A 170 34.34 7.94 -19.50
C LEU A 170 34.91 6.84 -20.41
N VAL A 171 35.33 7.21 -21.61
CA VAL A 171 36.34 6.46 -22.36
C VAL A 171 37.26 7.47 -23.04
N THR A 172 38.37 7.82 -22.39
CA THR A 172 39.71 8.01 -22.98
C THR A 172 40.68 8.57 -21.94
N ASN A 173 41.57 7.72 -21.42
CA ASN A 173 43.02 7.97 -21.29
C ASN A 173 43.65 6.95 -20.34
N TYR A 174 43.94 5.78 -20.88
CA TYR A 174 45.15 5.03 -20.54
C TYR A 174 45.77 4.58 -21.87
N GLY A 175 46.96 5.09 -22.15
CA GLY A 175 47.74 4.89 -23.37
C GLY A 175 48.83 5.93 -23.43
#